data_AF-A0A1V4TQZ0-F1
#
_entry.id   AF-A0A1V4TQZ0-F1
#
_cell.length_a   1.000
_cell.length_b   1.000
_cell.length_c   1.000
_cell.angle_alpha   90.00
_cell.angle_beta   90.00
_cell.angle_gamma   90.00
#
_symmetry.space_group_name_H-M   'P 1'
#
loop_
_entity.id
_entity.type
_entity.pdbx_description
1 polymer ?
#
loop_
_entity_poly.entity_id
_entity_poly.type
_entity_poly.pdbx_seq_one_letter_code
_entity_poly.pdbx_strand_id
1 'polypeptide(L)'
;MSMYSSTKKRPRTASRKNRGGKISRKQKNVKDAMTVQVKRHKRVKEVLCWPWHMTPGQHVRPIVLEAMDILKSEGWVIGKIPYRDIPFDIIGIMGKACILVKAVMAKGTVTNARETAKAHDKDLKKIQPFWNSDSDNLQFWVFSRVAGLLRYRVYRGGIWNEATRTKPDLQELRLEPVSHRMRATA
;
A
#
# COMPACT_ATOMS: atom_id res chain seq x y z
N MET A 1 55.23 29.02 15.03
CA MET A 1 56.16 28.03 14.43
C MET A 1 55.42 27.30 13.32
N SER A 2 55.84 27.56 12.09
CA SER A 2 55.53 26.78 10.89
C SER A 2 56.14 25.38 11.01
N MET A 3 55.50 24.34 10.47
CA MET A 3 56.14 23.40 9.53
C MET A 3 55.09 22.51 8.82
N TYR A 4 55.30 22.43 7.51
CA TYR A 4 54.65 21.65 6.47
C TYR A 4 54.83 20.13 6.61
N SER A 5 54.16 19.39 5.70
CA SER A 5 54.56 18.12 5.04
C SER A 5 53.57 16.97 5.28
N SER A 6 53.27 16.05 4.35
CA SER A 6 53.61 15.86 2.95
C SER A 6 52.67 14.80 2.37
N THR A 7 52.46 14.90 1.06
CA THR A 7 51.73 14.06 0.12
C THR A 7 52.06 12.56 0.16
N LYS A 8 51.09 11.70 -0.21
CA LYS A 8 51.39 10.44 -0.92
C LYS A 8 50.39 10.14 -2.05
N LYS A 9 50.99 9.74 -3.18
CA LYS A 9 50.44 9.57 -4.52
C LYS A 9 49.70 8.24 -4.71
N ARG A 10 48.87 8.24 -5.77
CA ARG A 10 48.09 7.17 -6.42
C ARG A 10 48.91 5.92 -6.78
N PRO A 11 48.22 4.83 -7.16
CA PRO A 11 48.35 4.40 -8.55
C PRO A 11 47.03 4.13 -9.30
N ARG A 12 47.11 4.29 -10.62
CA ARG A 12 46.12 4.01 -11.66
C ARG A 12 46.24 2.56 -12.13
N THR A 13 45.10 1.91 -12.43
CA THR A 13 44.94 0.78 -13.36
C THR A 13 43.45 0.75 -13.79
N ALA A 14 43.01 0.30 -14.96
CA ALA A 14 43.65 0.04 -16.24
C ALA A 14 42.58 0.12 -17.35
N SER A 15 43.07 0.46 -18.54
CA SER A 15 42.46 0.35 -19.86
C SER A 15 41.74 -0.98 -20.13
N ARG A 16 40.53 -0.94 -20.71
CA ARG A 16 40.01 -2.06 -21.50
C ARG A 16 39.21 -1.64 -22.73
N LYS A 17 39.96 -1.52 -23.83
CA LYS A 17 39.69 -1.95 -25.22
C LYS A 17 38.25 -1.86 -25.77
N ASN A 18 38.06 -0.84 -26.62
CA ASN A 18 37.20 -0.88 -27.80
C ASN A 18 37.57 -2.05 -28.71
N ARG A 19 36.55 -2.79 -29.19
CA ARG A 19 36.63 -3.61 -30.40
C ARG A 19 35.42 -3.29 -31.27
N GLY A 20 35.71 -2.70 -32.43
CA GLY A 20 34.77 -2.55 -33.53
C GLY A 20 34.43 -3.90 -34.17
N GLY A 21 33.24 -3.97 -34.77
CA GLY A 21 32.72 -5.14 -35.45
C GLY A 21 31.64 -4.78 -36.47
N LYS A 22 32.11 -4.37 -37.65
CA LYS A 22 31.55 -4.54 -39.02
C LYS A 22 30.04 -4.45 -39.26
N ILE A 23 29.73 -3.43 -40.05
CA ILE A 23 28.57 -3.27 -40.94
C ILE A 23 28.47 -4.47 -41.90
N SER A 24 27.27 -5.05 -42.03
CA SER A 24 26.88 -5.91 -43.14
C SER A 24 25.40 -5.67 -43.47
N ARG A 25 25.16 -4.86 -44.50
CA ARG A 25 23.88 -4.74 -45.21
C ARG A 25 23.57 -6.06 -45.91
N LYS A 26 22.41 -6.66 -45.62
CA LYS A 26 21.69 -7.52 -46.57
C LYS A 26 20.24 -7.07 -46.62
N GLN A 27 19.90 -6.38 -47.70
CA GLN A 27 18.52 -6.25 -48.16
C GLN A 27 18.01 -7.64 -48.51
N LYS A 28 16.88 -8.04 -47.92
CA LYS A 28 15.99 -9.03 -48.52
C LYS A 28 14.57 -8.51 -48.41
N ASN A 29 14.06 -8.15 -49.58
CA ASN A 29 12.72 -7.71 -49.85
C ASN A 29 11.87 -8.97 -50.03
N VAL A 30 10.93 -9.26 -49.12
CA VAL A 30 9.82 -10.18 -49.38
C VAL A 30 8.59 -9.65 -48.67
N LYS A 31 7.52 -9.57 -49.46
CA LYS A 31 6.18 -9.08 -49.19
C LYS A 31 5.41 -10.02 -48.24
N ASP A 32 4.30 -9.48 -47.77
CA ASP A 32 3.09 -10.18 -47.34
C ASP A 32 2.89 -10.52 -45.86
N ALA A 33 1.62 -10.36 -45.49
CA ALA A 33 0.94 -10.68 -44.24
C ALA A 33 1.09 -9.70 -43.07
N MET A 34 0.27 -8.64 -43.13
CA MET A 34 -0.33 -8.03 -41.95
C MET A 34 -0.94 -9.13 -41.07
N THR A 35 -0.43 -9.30 -39.86
CA THR A 35 -1.21 -9.79 -38.73
C THR A 35 -0.67 -9.13 -37.48
N VAL A 36 -1.22 -7.96 -37.15
CA VAL A 36 -0.97 -7.30 -35.86
C VAL A 36 -1.65 -8.15 -34.79
N GLN A 37 -0.96 -9.18 -34.31
CA GLN A 37 -1.32 -9.84 -33.07
C GLN A 37 -1.05 -8.86 -31.94
N VAL A 38 -2.08 -8.07 -31.61
CA VAL A 38 -2.14 -7.38 -30.33
C VAL A 38 -2.10 -8.46 -29.27
N LYS A 39 -0.91 -8.70 -28.71
CA LYS A 39 -0.76 -9.44 -27.45
C LYS A 39 -1.58 -8.67 -26.44
N ARG A 40 -2.82 -9.10 -26.24
CA ARG A 40 -3.62 -8.76 -25.07
C ARG A 40 -2.78 -9.24 -23.88
N HIS A 41 -2.02 -8.32 -23.31
CA HIS A 41 -1.53 -8.47 -21.95
C HIS A 41 -2.78 -8.68 -21.12
N LYS A 42 -3.08 -9.95 -20.82
CA LYS A 42 -3.85 -10.30 -19.62
C LYS A 42 -3.11 -9.55 -18.52
N ARG A 43 -3.70 -8.46 -18.02
CA ARG A 43 -3.41 -8.01 -16.67
C ARG A 43 -3.73 -9.23 -15.83
N VAL A 44 -2.70 -10.00 -15.53
CA VAL A 44 -2.73 -10.91 -14.40
C VAL A 44 -3.13 -9.99 -13.27
N LYS A 45 -4.36 -10.14 -12.79
CA LYS A 45 -4.66 -9.76 -11.42
C LYS A 45 -3.62 -10.53 -10.63
N GLU A 46 -2.51 -9.87 -10.29
CA GLU A 46 -1.75 -10.24 -9.12
C GLU A 46 -2.74 -10.06 -7.97
N VAL A 47 -3.55 -11.11 -7.79
CA VAL A 47 -4.05 -11.44 -6.47
C VAL A 47 -2.76 -11.53 -5.67
N LEU A 48 -2.55 -10.55 -4.80
CA LEU A 48 -1.53 -10.58 -3.75
C LEU A 48 -1.81 -11.83 -2.90
N CYS A 49 -1.46 -12.99 -3.44
CA CYS A 49 -1.35 -14.24 -2.72
C CYS A 49 -0.10 -14.09 -1.87
N TRP A 50 -0.31 -13.59 -0.66
CA TRP A 50 0.72 -13.50 0.37
C TRP A 50 1.39 -14.87 0.52
N PRO A 51 2.73 -14.95 0.42
CA PRO A 51 3.42 -16.20 0.61
C PRO A 51 3.46 -16.48 2.11
N TRP A 52 2.55 -17.34 2.58
CA TRP A 52 2.51 -17.84 3.96
C TRP A 52 3.73 -18.70 4.34
N HIS A 53 4.73 -18.78 3.48
CA HIS A 53 5.98 -19.51 3.68
C HIS A 53 7.11 -18.55 3.98
N MET A 54 7.06 -17.86 5.13
CA MET A 54 8.27 -17.25 5.66
C MET A 54 9.17 -18.35 6.22
N THR A 55 10.27 -18.63 5.55
CA THR A 55 11.27 -19.59 6.03
C THR A 55 11.93 -19.05 7.31
N PRO A 56 12.17 -19.89 8.33
CA PRO A 56 12.93 -19.50 9.51
C PRO A 56 14.27 -18.88 9.11
N GLY A 57 14.61 -17.71 9.67
CA GLY A 57 15.84 -16.97 9.34
C GLY A 57 15.71 -15.92 8.23
N GLN A 58 14.54 -15.79 7.58
CA GLN A 58 14.29 -14.63 6.72
C GLN A 58 14.16 -13.35 7.54
N HIS A 59 14.82 -12.29 7.06
CA HIS A 59 14.68 -10.97 7.63
C HIS A 59 13.22 -10.51 7.50
N VAL A 60 12.51 -10.43 8.63
CA VAL A 60 11.12 -9.94 8.64
C VAL A 60 11.15 -8.50 8.16
N ARG A 61 10.44 -8.24 7.07
CA ARG A 61 10.38 -6.90 6.49
C ARG A 61 9.74 -5.96 7.52
N PRO A 62 10.25 -4.72 7.69
CA PRO A 62 9.61 -3.76 8.57
C PRO A 62 8.14 -3.56 8.16
N ILE A 63 7.22 -3.80 9.09
CA ILE A 63 5.77 -3.74 8.87
C ILE A 63 5.34 -2.42 8.23
N VAL A 64 5.96 -1.31 8.63
CA VAL A 64 5.68 0.01 8.07
C VAL A 64 5.89 0.00 6.56
N LEU A 65 6.95 -0.64 6.04
CA LEU A 65 7.18 -0.73 4.61
C LEU A 65 6.14 -1.60 3.90
N GLU A 66 5.70 -2.69 4.52
CA GLU A 66 4.62 -3.52 3.97
C GLU A 66 3.31 -2.74 3.88
N ALA A 67 2.94 -2.03 4.94
CA ALA A 67 1.75 -1.19 4.96
C ALA A 67 1.82 -0.08 3.89
N MET A 68 3.00 0.52 3.69
CA MET A 68 3.22 1.50 2.61
C MET A 68 3.04 0.86 1.21
N ASP A 69 3.55 -0.34 0.97
CA ASP A 69 3.39 -0.97 -0.35
C ASP A 69 1.93 -1.32 -0.65
N ILE A 70 1.19 -1.77 0.37
CA ILE A 70 -0.24 -2.06 0.25
C ILE A 70 -1.02 -0.79 -0.14
N LEU A 71 -0.82 0.30 0.59
CA LEU A 71 -1.46 1.58 0.28
C LEU A 71 -1.06 2.08 -1.13
N LYS A 72 0.19 1.87 -1.56
CA LYS A 72 0.64 2.27 -2.92
C LYS A 72 -0.10 1.47 -3.97
N SER A 73 -0.25 0.16 -3.75
CA SER A 73 -0.97 -0.72 -4.67
C SER A 73 -2.46 -0.36 -4.79
N GLU A 74 -3.02 0.27 -3.75
CA GLU A 74 -4.39 0.79 -3.72
C GLU A 74 -4.53 2.19 -4.34
N GLY A 75 -3.42 2.81 -4.77
CA GLY A 75 -3.41 4.12 -5.43
C GLY A 75 -3.23 5.31 -4.50
N TRP A 76 -2.87 5.09 -3.23
CA TRP A 76 -2.56 6.17 -2.30
C TRP A 76 -1.16 6.75 -2.55
N VAL A 77 -1.04 8.07 -2.41
CA VAL A 77 0.25 8.75 -2.28
C VAL A 77 0.65 8.71 -0.80
N ILE A 78 1.87 8.28 -0.49
CA ILE A 78 2.23 7.91 0.89
C ILE A 78 3.40 8.73 1.41
N GLY A 79 3.26 9.18 2.66
CA GLY A 79 4.34 9.69 3.49
C GLY A 79 4.56 8.81 4.73
N LYS A 80 5.81 8.72 5.19
CA LYS A 80 6.14 8.21 6.52
C LYS A 80 6.12 9.38 7.51
N ILE A 81 5.55 9.16 8.69
CA ILE A 81 5.54 10.17 9.75
C ILE A 81 6.77 9.91 10.65
N PRO A 82 7.74 10.83 10.73
CA PRO A 82 8.95 10.62 11.54
C PRO A 82 8.78 11.03 13.01
N TYR A 83 7.71 11.74 13.34
CA TYR A 83 7.48 12.33 14.66
C TYR A 83 7.04 11.28 15.67
N ARG A 84 7.68 11.25 16.84
CA ARG A 84 7.35 10.31 17.92
C ARG A 84 6.10 10.70 18.70
N ASP A 85 5.75 11.98 18.68
CA ASP A 85 4.59 12.52 19.40
C ASP A 85 3.27 12.20 18.70
N ILE A 86 3.34 11.91 17.41
CA ILE A 86 2.21 11.49 16.60
C ILE A 86 2.16 9.96 16.66
N PRO A 87 1.03 9.36 17.05
CA PRO A 87 0.97 7.91 17.23
C PRO A 87 1.06 7.16 15.91
N PHE A 88 0.79 7.79 14.77
CA PHE A 88 0.73 7.16 13.45
C PHE A 88 2.10 6.99 12.80
N ASP A 89 2.27 5.91 12.04
CA ASP A 89 3.52 5.61 11.35
C ASP A 89 3.50 6.09 9.89
N ILE A 90 2.31 6.11 9.29
CA ILE A 90 2.10 6.34 7.85
C ILE A 90 0.91 7.27 7.64
N ILE A 91 1.05 8.16 6.65
CA ILE A 91 -0.05 8.94 6.09
C ILE A 91 -0.23 8.58 4.61
N GLY A 92 -1.47 8.34 4.21
CA GLY A 92 -1.86 8.15 2.81
C GLY A 92 -2.80 9.27 2.37
N ILE A 93 -2.64 9.76 1.15
CA ILE A 93 -3.48 10.79 0.54
C ILE A 93 -3.99 10.28 -0.81
N MET A 94 -5.30 10.37 -1.03
CA MET A 94 -5.95 10.03 -2.29
C MET A 94 -7.05 11.05 -2.60
N GLY A 95 -6.74 11.97 -3.52
CA GLY A 95 -7.62 13.11 -3.84
C GLY A 95 -7.81 14.01 -2.61
N LYS A 96 -9.06 14.13 -2.14
CA LYS A 96 -9.43 14.88 -0.93
C LYS A 96 -9.43 14.02 0.34
N ALA A 97 -9.25 12.71 0.22
CA ALA A 97 -9.24 11.79 1.36
C ALA A 97 -7.83 11.64 1.92
N CYS A 98 -7.74 11.60 3.25
CA CYS A 98 -6.54 11.26 4.01
C CYS A 98 -6.81 10.00 4.82
N ILE A 99 -5.80 9.14 4.96
CA ILE A 99 -5.78 7.99 5.86
C ILE A 99 -4.54 8.07 6.74
N LEU A 100 -4.72 7.89 8.06
CA LEU A 100 -3.64 7.83 9.03
C LEU A 100 -3.57 6.41 9.58
N VAL A 101 -2.41 5.77 9.42
CA VAL A 101 -2.24 4.35 9.76
C VAL A 101 -1.23 4.19 10.88
N LYS A 102 -1.65 3.49 11.94
CA LYS A 102 -0.75 2.84 12.89
C LYS A 102 -0.56 1.39 12.47
N ALA A 103 0.68 0.96 12.26
CA ALA A 103 0.97 -0.40 11.85
C ALA A 103 1.71 -1.15 12.97
N VAL A 104 1.15 -2.28 13.43
CA VAL A 104 1.70 -3.07 14.55
C VAL A 104 1.85 -4.54 14.19
N MET A 105 2.85 -5.18 14.79
CA MET A 105 3.00 -6.65 14.73
C MET A 105 2.14 -7.27 15.82
N ALA A 106 1.34 -8.28 15.47
CA ALA A 106 0.68 -9.10 16.47
C ALA A 106 1.74 -9.91 17.22
N LYS A 107 1.72 -9.85 18.56
CA LYS A 107 2.59 -10.68 19.41
C LYS A 107 2.08 -12.10 19.57
N GLY A 108 0.79 -12.34 19.31
CA GLY A 108 0.13 -13.63 19.47
C GLY A 108 -0.96 -13.86 18.43
N THR A 109 -1.75 -14.92 18.65
CA THR A 109 -2.92 -15.23 17.83
C THR A 109 -3.97 -14.13 17.96
N VAL A 110 -4.42 -13.62 16.82
CA VAL A 110 -5.48 -12.62 16.78
C VAL A 110 -6.78 -13.33 16.41
N THR A 111 -7.77 -13.27 17.30
CA THR A 111 -9.05 -13.97 17.16
C THR A 111 -10.17 -13.00 16.76
N ASN A 112 -10.29 -11.87 17.46
CA ASN A 112 -11.36 -10.89 17.29
C ASN A 112 -10.88 -9.44 17.54
N ALA A 113 -11.69 -8.48 17.12
CA ALA A 113 -11.38 -7.05 17.29
C ALA A 113 -11.29 -6.64 18.77
N ARG A 114 -12.10 -7.26 19.65
CA ARG A 114 -12.16 -6.93 21.08
C ARG A 114 -10.87 -7.31 21.82
N GLU A 115 -10.33 -8.49 21.55
CA GLU A 115 -9.05 -8.97 22.09
C GLU A 115 -7.89 -8.18 21.52
N THR A 116 -7.95 -7.84 20.23
CA THR A 116 -6.98 -6.93 19.61
C THR A 116 -6.98 -5.57 20.31
N ALA A 117 -8.16 -5.01 20.58
CA ALA A 117 -8.30 -3.74 21.28
C ALA A 117 -7.72 -3.80 22.69
N LYS A 118 -7.97 -4.90 23.42
CA LYS A 118 -7.39 -5.12 24.75
C LYS A 118 -5.87 -5.25 24.71
N ALA A 119 -5.34 -6.02 23.76
CA ALA A 119 -3.91 -6.26 23.62
C ALA A 119 -3.13 -4.97 23.29
N HIS A 120 -3.77 -4.05 22.56
CA HIS A 120 -3.19 -2.79 22.10
C HIS A 120 -3.85 -1.54 22.74
N ASP A 121 -4.47 -1.69 23.92
CA ASP A 121 -5.22 -0.60 24.58
C ASP A 121 -4.38 0.67 24.76
N LYS A 122 -3.10 0.51 25.10
CA LYS A 122 -2.17 1.65 25.25
C LYS A 122 -1.94 2.41 23.95
N ASP A 123 -1.87 1.71 22.82
CA ASP A 123 -1.67 2.35 21.51
C ASP A 123 -2.97 3.02 21.06
N LEU A 124 -4.11 2.35 21.26
CA LEU A 124 -5.42 2.90 20.93
C LEU A 124 -5.76 4.15 21.75
N LYS A 125 -5.45 4.16 23.05
CA LYS A 125 -5.60 5.35 23.90
C LYS A 125 -4.80 6.55 23.42
N LYS A 126 -3.66 6.34 22.76
CA LYS A 126 -2.87 7.42 22.15
C LYS A 126 -3.47 7.92 20.85
N ILE A 127 -4.15 7.04 20.11
CA ILE A 127 -4.77 7.38 18.82
C ILE A 127 -6.13 8.06 19.01
N GLN A 128 -6.91 7.66 20.02
CA GLN A 128 -8.26 8.17 20.27
C GLN A 128 -8.38 9.71 20.32
N PRO A 129 -7.45 10.47 20.92
CA PRO A 129 -7.51 11.94 20.92
C PRO A 129 -7.45 12.58 19.52
N PHE A 130 -6.97 11.86 18.51
CA PHE A 130 -6.89 12.34 17.14
C PHE A 130 -8.18 12.09 16.35
N TRP A 131 -9.13 11.32 16.91
CA TRP A 131 -10.43 11.10 16.32
C TRP A 131 -11.34 12.28 16.66
N ASN A 132 -11.80 13.01 15.63
CA ASN A 132 -12.84 14.04 15.78
C ASN A 132 -14.17 13.55 15.23
N SER A 133 -14.13 12.82 14.12
CA SER A 133 -15.30 12.35 13.39
C SER A 133 -15.05 10.99 12.76
N ASP A 134 -16.13 10.25 12.47
CA ASP A 134 -16.05 9.04 11.66
C ASP A 134 -15.52 9.30 10.26
N SER A 135 -15.53 10.55 9.77
CA SER A 135 -14.86 10.92 8.51
C SER A 135 -13.33 10.83 8.58
N ASP A 136 -12.75 10.88 9.78
CA ASP A 136 -11.32 10.75 9.99
C ASP A 136 -10.96 9.28 9.76
N ASN A 137 -10.36 8.96 8.61
CA ASN A 137 -9.94 7.59 8.29
C ASN A 137 -8.69 7.21 9.10
N LEU A 138 -8.85 7.10 10.41
CA LEU A 138 -7.85 6.59 11.33
C LEU A 138 -7.90 5.08 11.31
N GLN A 139 -6.80 4.44 10.91
CA GLN A 139 -6.71 2.99 10.84
C GLN A 139 -5.62 2.43 11.74
N PHE A 140 -5.92 1.28 12.31
CA PHE A 140 -5.03 0.46 13.13
C PHE A 140 -4.84 -0.88 12.41
N TRP A 141 -3.64 -1.11 11.89
CA TRP A 141 -3.31 -2.27 11.08
C TRP A 141 -2.50 -3.24 11.91
N VAL A 142 -2.98 -4.48 11.97
CA VAL A 142 -2.34 -5.56 12.72
C VAL A 142 -1.86 -6.61 11.75
N PHE A 143 -0.55 -6.84 11.73
CA PHE A 143 0.09 -7.87 10.93
C PHE A 143 0.27 -9.11 11.80
N SER A 144 -0.59 -10.09 11.59
CA SER A 144 -0.53 -11.39 12.24
C SER A 144 0.12 -12.43 11.32
N ARG A 145 1.00 -13.26 11.87
CA ARG A 145 1.57 -14.39 11.12
C ARG A 145 0.53 -15.46 10.77
N VAL A 146 -0.54 -15.57 11.57
CA VAL A 146 -1.57 -16.61 11.42
C VAL A 146 -2.76 -16.07 10.62
N ALA A 147 -3.23 -14.87 10.95
CA ALA A 147 -4.42 -14.27 10.32
C ALA A 147 -4.11 -13.32 9.17
N GLY A 148 -2.84 -12.97 8.93
CA GLY A 148 -2.43 -12.03 7.90
C GLY A 148 -2.65 -10.56 8.31
N LEU A 149 -2.90 -9.69 7.33
CA LEU A 149 -3.21 -8.28 7.58
C LEU A 149 -4.66 -8.11 8.03
N LEU A 150 -4.83 -7.56 9.23
CA LEU A 150 -6.12 -7.16 9.78
C LEU A 150 -6.19 -5.63 9.81
N ARG A 151 -7.23 -5.07 9.21
CA ARG A 151 -7.44 -3.62 9.13
C ARG A 151 -8.59 -3.22 10.03
N TYR A 152 -8.30 -2.36 10.99
CA TYR A 152 -9.31 -1.83 11.88
C TYR A 152 -9.45 -0.32 11.70
N ARG A 153 -10.69 0.17 11.69
CA ARG A 153 -10.98 1.60 11.81
C ARG A 153 -11.07 1.95 13.29
N VAL A 154 -10.46 3.07 13.66
CA VAL A 154 -10.56 3.62 15.02
C VAL A 154 -11.80 4.50 15.11
N TYR A 155 -12.57 4.33 16.18
CA TYR A 155 -13.75 5.14 16.49
C TYR A 155 -13.76 5.50 17.98
N ARG A 156 -14.71 6.35 18.38
CA ARG A 156 -14.89 6.71 19.78
C ARG A 156 -15.26 5.49 20.62
N GLY A 157 -14.29 4.97 21.38
CA GLY A 157 -14.47 3.83 22.28
C GLY A 157 -13.91 2.51 21.78
N GLY A 158 -13.23 2.45 20.62
CA GLY A 158 -12.56 1.22 20.23
C GLY A 158 -12.09 1.13 18.78
N ILE A 159 -12.02 -0.11 18.31
CA ILE A 159 -11.63 -0.46 16.94
C ILE A 159 -12.62 -1.44 16.33
N TRP A 160 -12.90 -1.26 15.05
CA TRP A 160 -13.83 -2.10 14.29
C TRP A 160 -13.13 -2.67 13.07
N ASN A 161 -13.32 -3.95 12.77
CA ASN A 161 -12.69 -4.57 11.60
C ASN A 161 -13.37 -4.09 10.32
N GLU A 162 -12.61 -3.49 9.40
CA GLU A 162 -13.17 -2.99 8.14
C GLU A 162 -13.70 -4.12 7.27
N ALA A 163 -13.11 -5.33 7.34
CA ALA A 163 -13.57 -6.47 6.56
C ALA A 163 -14.95 -6.99 7.00
N THR A 164 -15.28 -6.89 8.30
CA THR A 164 -16.58 -7.31 8.84
C THR A 164 -17.62 -6.19 8.80
N ARG A 165 -17.25 -4.99 8.33
CA ARG A 165 -18.20 -3.94 7.98
C ARG A 165 -18.81 -4.33 6.63
N THR A 166 -19.61 -5.40 6.59
CA THR A 166 -20.67 -5.54 5.60
C THR A 166 -21.37 -4.18 5.53
N LYS A 167 -21.31 -3.55 4.34
CA LYS A 167 -21.82 -2.20 4.06
C LYS A 167 -23.06 -1.89 4.90
N PRO A 168 -23.05 -0.93 5.84
CA PRO A 168 -24.31 -0.33 6.24
C PRO A 168 -24.80 0.42 5.01
N ASP A 169 -25.89 -0.07 4.42
CA ASP A 169 -26.70 0.66 3.44
C ASP A 169 -25.92 1.37 2.31
N LEU A 170 -25.52 0.59 1.31
CA LEU A 170 -25.99 0.94 -0.02
C LEU A 170 -27.48 0.55 -0.06
N GLN A 171 -28.32 1.28 0.69
CA GLN A 171 -29.67 1.52 0.21
C GLN A 171 -29.42 2.24 -1.11
N GLU A 172 -29.60 1.49 -2.19
CA GLU A 172 -29.96 2.07 -3.46
C GLU A 172 -30.94 3.21 -3.14
N LEU A 173 -30.53 4.45 -3.39
CA LEU A 173 -31.47 5.45 -3.83
C LEU A 173 -32.05 4.89 -5.13
N ARG A 174 -32.99 3.95 -5.01
CA ARG A 174 -34.00 3.70 -6.01
C ARG A 174 -34.82 4.95 -6.04
N LEU A 175 -34.34 5.91 -6.84
CA LEU A 175 -35.22 6.83 -7.52
C LEU A 175 -36.10 5.94 -8.41
N GLU A 176 -37.17 5.40 -7.80
CA GLU A 176 -38.30 4.90 -8.56
C GLU A 176 -38.68 6.00 -9.54
N PRO A 177 -38.78 5.73 -10.85
CA PRO A 177 -39.27 6.73 -11.78
C PRO A 177 -40.67 7.10 -11.33
N VAL A 178 -40.86 8.36 -10.92
CA VAL A 178 -42.19 8.92 -10.67
C VAL A 178 -42.98 8.73 -11.96
N SER A 179 -43.85 7.72 -11.97
CA SER A 179 -44.77 7.46 -13.07
C SER A 179 -45.73 8.64 -13.12
N HIS A 180 -45.44 9.59 -14.01
CA HIS A 180 -46.33 10.69 -14.35
C HIS A 180 -47.47 10.13 -15.21
N ARG A 181 -48.40 9.39 -14.60
CA ARG A 181 -49.71 9.15 -15.22
C ARG A 181 -50.54 10.42 -15.09
N MET A 182 -50.33 11.36 -16.00
CA MET A 182 -51.35 12.35 -16.33
C MET A 182 -52.53 11.59 -16.95
N ARG A 183 -53.62 11.45 -16.18
CA ARG A 183 -54.94 11.23 -16.80
C ARG A 183 -55.42 12.59 -17.27
N ALA A 184 -55.43 12.78 -18.58
CA ALA A 184 -56.33 13.74 -19.21
C ALA A 184 -57.75 13.20 -19.02
N THR A 185 -58.57 13.92 -18.27
CA THR A 185 -60.03 13.83 -18.40
C THR A 185 -60.46 14.94 -19.34
N ALA A 186 -61.17 14.52 -20.39
CA ALA A 186 -61.81 15.36 -21.39
C ALA A 186 -62.93 16.22 -20.80
#